data_AF-A0A1V5EBY4-F1
#
_entry.id   AF-A0A1V5EBY4-F1
#
_cell.length_a   1.000
_cell.length_b   1.000
_cell.length_c   1.000
_cell.angle_alpha   90.00
_cell.angle_beta   90.00
_cell.angle_gamma   90.00
#
_symmetry.space_group_name_H-M   'P 1'
#
loop_
_entity.id
_entity.type
_entity.pdbx_description
1 polymer ?
#
loop_
_entity_poly.entity_id
_entity_poly.type
_entity_poly.pdbx_seq_one_letter_code
_entity_poly.pdbx_strand_id
1 'polypeptide(L)'
;MDLVRTKLKEFHQRFLSLRGEPRAVALGMALGVFVGVTPTIPFHTLLIVAFGLILRWNIASAYLGSWLISNPLTIPIFYYAQYEIGTFCLGTGKTGLVLADYSLVSLASAGWQILCPLLLGGLITAPLFAVPAYFITLRLARSLRRTQE
;
A
#
# COMPACT_ATOMS: atom_id res chain seq x y z
N MET A 1 -17.88 5.25 -16.18
CA MET A 1 -17.48 6.46 -15.42
C MET A 1 -18.06 6.49 -14.00
N ASP A 2 -19.03 5.63 -13.70
CA ASP A 2 -19.76 5.64 -12.41
C ASP A 2 -18.97 5.03 -11.25
N LEU A 3 -18.15 4.00 -11.50
CA LEU A 3 -17.39 3.33 -10.44
C LEU A 3 -16.40 4.27 -9.73
N VAL A 4 -15.71 5.13 -10.50
CA VAL A 4 -14.75 6.11 -9.97
C VAL A 4 -15.46 7.15 -9.12
N ARG A 5 -16.61 7.65 -9.59
CA ARG A 5 -17.41 8.65 -8.87
C ARG A 5 -17.94 8.09 -7.55
N THR A 6 -18.44 6.86 -7.56
CA THR A 6 -18.92 6.17 -6.34
C THR A 6 -17.78 5.97 -5.35
N LYS A 7 -16.62 5.46 -5.78
CA LYS A 7 -15.46 5.29 -4.89
C LYS A 7 -14.95 6.60 -4.32
N LEU A 8 -14.91 7.66 -5.11
CA LEU A 8 -14.48 8.98 -4.63
C LEU A 8 -15.46 9.55 -3.59
N LYS A 9 -16.76 9.33 -3.79
CA LYS A 9 -17.80 9.72 -2.83
C LYS A 9 -17.70 8.92 -1.52
N GLU A 10 -17.50 7.61 -1.60
CA GLU A 10 -17.28 6.75 -0.43
C GLU A 10 -16.02 7.15 0.34
N PHE A 11 -14.91 7.38 -0.38
CA PHE A 11 -13.67 7.86 0.21
C PHE A 11 -13.90 9.18 0.94
N HIS A 12 -14.56 10.15 0.29
CA HIS A 12 -14.84 11.45 0.88
C HIS A 12 -15.68 11.34 2.16
N GLN A 13 -16.75 10.54 2.15
CA GLN A 13 -17.59 10.31 3.34
C GLN A 13 -16.82 9.66 4.48
N ARG A 14 -16.03 8.63 4.19
CA ARG A 14 -15.19 7.94 5.20
C ARG A 14 -14.09 8.85 5.72
N PHE A 15 -13.48 9.66 4.86
CA PHE A 15 -12.46 10.63 5.24
C PHE A 15 -12.99 11.69 6.21
N LEU A 16 -14.18 12.23 5.96
CA LEU A 16 -14.86 13.17 6.86
C LEU A 16 -15.22 12.55 8.21
N SER A 17 -15.43 11.23 8.27
CA SER A 17 -15.72 10.52 9.53
C SER A 17 -14.47 10.29 10.41
N LEU A 18 -13.26 10.52 9.89
CA LEU A 18 -12.03 10.31 10.63
C LEU A 18 -11.89 11.32 11.78
N ARG A 19 -11.66 10.80 12.99
CA ARG A 19 -11.43 11.60 14.20
C ARG A 19 -9.95 11.61 14.58
N GLY A 20 -9.51 12.65 15.29
CA GLY A 20 -8.14 12.76 15.81
C GLY A 20 -7.28 13.78 15.06
N GLU A 21 -6.12 14.10 15.63
CA GLU A 21 -5.28 15.20 15.14
C GLU A 21 -4.89 15.06 13.66
N PRO A 22 -4.81 16.17 12.90
CA PRO A 22 -4.48 16.13 11.47
C PRO A 22 -3.19 15.39 11.18
N ARG A 23 -2.20 15.52 12.07
CA ARG A 23 -0.91 14.84 11.95
C ARG A 23 -1.06 13.33 12.14
N ALA A 24 -1.82 12.87 13.13
CA ALA A 24 -2.06 11.45 13.36
C ALA A 24 -2.86 10.79 12.23
N VAL A 25 -3.83 11.52 11.65
CA VAL A 25 -4.58 11.08 10.46
C VAL A 25 -3.69 11.00 9.23
N ALA A 26 -2.82 11.99 9.01
CA ALA A 26 -1.88 11.98 7.89
C ALA A 26 -0.84 10.85 8.00
N LEU A 27 -0.29 10.61 9.20
CA LEU A 27 0.65 9.52 9.43
C LEU A 27 -0.02 8.16 9.24
N GLY A 28 -1.24 7.98 9.76
CA GLY A 28 -2.01 6.76 9.53
C GLY A 28 -2.27 6.54 8.05
N MET A 29 -2.77 7.54 7.31
CA MET A 29 -2.98 7.44 5.86
C MET A 29 -1.69 7.04 5.11
N ALA A 30 -0.56 7.67 5.43
CA ALA A 30 0.73 7.36 4.80
C ALA A 30 1.18 5.92 5.06
N LEU A 31 1.04 5.43 6.29
CA LEU A 31 1.28 4.03 6.66
C LEU A 31 0.38 3.09 5.86
N GLY A 32 -0.91 3.43 5.76
CA GLY A 32 -1.89 2.69 4.99
C GLY A 32 -1.51 2.55 3.52
N VAL A 33 -1.15 3.67 2.89
CA VAL A 33 -0.68 3.70 1.50
C VAL A 33 0.62 2.91 1.36
N PHE A 34 1.57 3.06 2.28
CA PHE A 34 2.81 2.30 2.27
C PHE A 34 2.54 0.79 2.26
N VAL A 35 1.78 0.31 3.24
CA VAL A 35 1.41 -1.11 3.32
C VAL A 35 0.59 -1.54 2.09
N GLY A 36 -0.35 -0.72 1.64
CA GLY A 36 -1.20 -0.98 0.47
C GLY A 36 -0.43 -1.13 -0.84
N VAL A 37 0.65 -0.35 -1.03
CA VAL A 37 1.52 -0.49 -2.20
C VAL A 37 2.36 -1.78 -2.10
N THR A 38 2.83 -2.14 -0.90
CA THR A 38 3.69 -3.33 -0.77
C THR A 38 2.94 -4.63 -1.09
N PRO A 39 3.61 -5.61 -1.72
CA PRO A 39 3.01 -6.89 -2.10
C PRO A 39 2.87 -7.86 -0.90
N THR A 40 2.24 -7.38 0.18
CA THR A 40 2.14 -8.09 1.46
C THR A 40 0.75 -8.70 1.68
N ILE A 41 -0.08 -8.84 0.64
CA ILE A 41 -1.36 -9.58 0.72
C ILE A 41 -1.06 -11.04 1.07
N PRO A 42 -1.73 -11.66 2.07
CA PRO A 42 -2.94 -11.19 2.78
C PRO A 42 -2.70 -10.41 4.08
N PHE A 43 -1.45 -10.16 4.46
CA PHE A 43 -1.07 -9.59 5.76
C PHE A 43 -1.31 -8.06 5.92
N HIS A 44 -1.86 -7.37 4.92
CA HIS A 44 -2.10 -5.91 4.96
C HIS A 44 -2.81 -5.45 6.23
N THR A 45 -3.96 -6.05 6.55
CA THR A 45 -4.75 -5.66 7.73
C THR A 45 -3.98 -5.88 9.02
N LEU A 46 -3.24 -7.00 9.12
CA LEU A 46 -2.43 -7.30 10.29
C LEU A 46 -1.32 -6.26 10.48
N LEU A 47 -0.61 -5.91 9.41
CA LEU A 47 0.43 -4.88 9.43
C LEU A 47 -0.14 -3.52 9.82
N ILE A 48 -1.27 -3.11 9.23
CA ILE A 48 -1.94 -1.85 9.54
C ILE A 48 -2.33 -1.76 11.01
N VAL A 49 -2.92 -2.82 11.57
CA VAL A 49 -3.32 -2.86 12.98
C VAL A 49 -2.09 -2.87 13.88
N ALA A 50 -1.10 -3.71 13.59
CA ALA A 50 0.13 -3.80 14.38
C ALA A 50 0.87 -2.46 14.44
N PHE A 51 1.16 -1.86 13.28
CA PHE A 51 1.84 -0.56 13.23
C PHE A 51 0.97 0.57 13.78
N GLY A 52 -0.34 0.55 13.54
CA GLY A 52 -1.26 1.56 14.08
C GLY A 52 -1.32 1.53 15.60
N LEU A 53 -1.28 0.35 16.23
CA LEU A 53 -1.21 0.19 17.68
C LEU A 53 0.15 0.61 18.24
N ILE A 54 1.26 0.15 17.65
CA ILE A 54 2.62 0.45 18.12
C ILE A 54 2.93 1.94 18.01
N LEU A 55 2.62 2.55 16.86
CA LEU A 55 2.92 3.96 16.59
C LEU A 55 1.84 4.91 17.14
N ARG A 56 0.74 4.35 17.68
CA ARG A 56 -0.43 5.07 18.19
C ARG A 56 -1.01 6.03 17.14
N TRP A 57 -0.99 5.60 15.88
CA TRP A 57 -1.54 6.36 14.75
C TRP A 57 -3.01 6.00 14.51
N ASN A 58 -3.71 6.81 13.73
CA ASN A 58 -5.11 6.57 13.45
C ASN A 58 -5.27 5.34 12.51
N ILE A 59 -5.65 4.20 13.10
CA ILE A 59 -5.85 2.92 12.40
C ILE A 59 -6.90 3.04 11.29
N ALA A 60 -7.98 3.80 11.51
CA ALA A 60 -9.01 3.99 10.50
C ALA A 60 -8.48 4.71 9.26
N SER A 61 -7.65 5.74 9.45
CA SER A 61 -6.99 6.44 8.34
C SER A 61 -5.98 5.56 7.61
N ALA A 62 -5.28 4.68 8.32
CA ALA A 62 -4.38 3.70 7.72
C ALA A 62 -5.12 2.65 6.90
N TYR A 63 -6.24 2.13 7.42
CA TYR A 63 -7.11 1.25 6.65
C TYR A 63 -7.63 1.92 5.37
N LEU A 64 -8.07 3.18 5.45
CA LEU A 64 -8.52 3.93 4.28
C LEU A 64 -7.40 4.16 3.26
N GLY A 65 -6.17 4.44 3.72
CA GLY A 65 -5.01 4.58 2.85
C GLY A 65 -4.69 3.31 2.08
N SER A 66 -4.71 2.16 2.76
CA SER A 66 -4.50 0.86 2.13
C SER A 66 -5.64 0.53 1.16
N TRP A 67 -6.90 0.70 1.56
CA TRP A 67 -8.06 0.41 0.72
C TRP A 67 -8.11 1.24 -0.58
N LEU A 68 -7.64 2.48 -0.54
CA LEU A 68 -7.57 3.35 -1.72
C LEU A 68 -6.62 2.80 -2.79
N ILE A 69 -5.50 2.23 -2.35
CA ILE A 69 -4.43 1.74 -3.24
C ILE A 69 -4.60 0.26 -3.59
N SER A 70 -5.04 -0.57 -2.66
CA SER A 70 -5.21 -2.02 -2.82
C SER A 70 -6.55 -2.35 -3.48
N ASN A 71 -6.68 -2.03 -4.77
CA ASN A 71 -7.86 -2.31 -5.59
C ASN A 71 -7.53 -3.42 -6.61
N PRO A 72 -8.46 -4.35 -6.91
CA PRO A 72 -8.28 -5.36 -7.96
C PRO A 72 -7.69 -4.85 -9.29
N LEU A 73 -7.94 -3.58 -9.65
CA LEU A 73 -7.39 -2.97 -10.85
C LEU A 73 -5.95 -2.46 -10.69
N THR A 74 -5.59 -1.94 -9.51
CA THR A 74 -4.28 -1.34 -9.26
C THR A 74 -3.25 -2.38 -8.84
N ILE A 75 -3.67 -3.45 -8.15
CA ILE A 75 -2.79 -4.51 -7.66
C ILE A 75 -1.94 -5.13 -8.79
N PRO A 76 -2.52 -5.56 -9.94
CA PRO A 76 -1.72 -6.15 -11.02
C PRO A 76 -0.69 -5.16 -11.59
N ILE A 77 -1.06 -3.88 -11.69
CA ILE A 77 -0.18 -2.82 -12.20
C ILE A 77 0.99 -2.60 -11.26
N PHE A 78 0.72 -2.48 -9.95
CA PHE A 78 1.76 -2.32 -8.94
C PHE A 78 2.68 -3.53 -8.92
N TYR A 79 2.14 -4.74 -8.90
CA TYR A 79 2.95 -5.96 -8.80
C TYR A 79 3.84 -6.13 -10.02
N TYR A 80 3.32 -5.86 -11.22
CA TYR A 80 4.12 -5.90 -12.44
C TYR A 80 5.26 -4.88 -12.39
N ALA A 81 4.97 -3.62 -12.08
CA ALA A 81 5.98 -2.57 -11.99
C ALA A 81 7.03 -2.87 -10.91
N GLN A 82 6.61 -3.36 -9.75
CA GLN A 82 7.49 -3.73 -8.65
C GLN A 82 8.39 -4.90 -9.01
N TYR A 83 7.86 -5.91 -9.71
CA TYR A 83 8.67 -7.03 -10.17
C TYR A 83 9.74 -6.58 -11.17
N GLU A 84 9.39 -5.74 -12.15
CA GLU A 84 10.35 -5.19 -13.11
C GLU A 84 11.43 -4.34 -12.40
N ILE A 85 11.04 -3.47 -11.48
CA ILE A 85 11.98 -2.66 -10.68
C ILE A 85 12.89 -3.56 -9.84
N GLY A 86 12.31 -4.56 -9.16
CA GLY A 86 13.05 -5.46 -8.29
C GLY A 86 14.04 -6.34 -9.04
N THR A 87 13.63 -6.89 -10.18
CA THR A 87 14.51 -7.73 -11.03
C THR A 87 15.63 -6.92 -11.63
N PHE A 88 15.34 -5.69 -12.06
CA PHE A 88 16.34 -4.73 -12.50
C PHE A 88 17.36 -4.42 -11.38
N CYS A 89 16.90 -4.12 -10.16
CA CYS A 89 17.77 -3.81 -9.02
C CYS A 89 18.60 -5.01 -8.55
N LEU A 90 18.05 -6.22 -8.58
CA LEU A 90 18.76 -7.43 -8.16
C LEU A 90 19.72 -7.98 -9.24
N GLY A 91 19.66 -7.45 -10.47
CA GLY A 91 20.42 -8.01 -11.59
C GLY A 91 20.00 -9.45 -11.95
N THR A 92 18.91 -9.95 -11.36
CA THR A 92 18.32 -11.23 -11.71
C THR A 92 17.55 -11.01 -13.00
N GLY A 93 18.09 -11.47 -14.13
CA GLY A 93 17.35 -11.47 -15.40
C GLY A 93 15.97 -12.11 -15.21
N LYS A 94 14.99 -11.75 -16.05
CA LYS A 94 13.61 -12.26 -15.95
C LYS A 94 13.62 -13.77 -15.92
N THR A 95 13.58 -14.37 -14.73
CA THR A 95 13.59 -15.81 -14.56
C THR A 95 12.21 -16.29 -14.98
N GLY A 96 12.13 -16.91 -16.15
CA GLY A 96 10.96 -17.70 -16.50
C GLY A 96 10.72 -18.69 -15.36
N LEU A 97 9.45 -18.88 -14.99
CA LEU A 97 9.04 -19.91 -14.04
C LEU A 97 9.36 -21.29 -14.64
N VAL A 98 10.61 -21.74 -14.49
CA VAL A 98 11.05 -23.07 -14.89
C VAL A 98 11.01 -23.92 -13.64
N LEU A 99 9.90 -24.65 -13.48
CA LEU A 99 9.84 -25.75 -12.52
C LEU A 99 10.66 -26.89 -13.12
N ALA A 100 11.91 -27.03 -12.68
CA ALA A 100 12.77 -28.13 -13.10
C ALA A 100 12.20 -29.50 -12.71
N ASP A 101 11.42 -29.53 -11.62
CA ASP A 101 10.79 -30.69 -11.02
C ASP A 101 9.66 -30.26 -10.07
N TYR A 102 8.72 -31.17 -9.78
CA TYR A 102 7.60 -30.92 -8.87
C TYR A 102 7.96 -31.11 -7.38
N SER A 103 9.22 -30.93 -6.99
CA SER A 103 9.60 -30.99 -5.58
C SER A 103 9.19 -29.73 -4.82
N LEU A 104 8.95 -29.89 -3.51
CA LEU A 104 8.66 -28.75 -2.63
C LEU A 104 9.80 -27.73 -2.60
N VAL A 105 11.04 -28.18 -2.76
CA VAL A 105 12.24 -27.34 -2.78
C VAL A 105 12.25 -26.48 -4.03
N SER A 106 11.98 -27.07 -5.19
CA SER A 106 11.92 -26.35 -6.46
C SER A 106 10.77 -25.36 -6.49
N LEU A 107 9.60 -25.71 -5.93
CA LEU A 107 8.49 -24.77 -5.77
C LEU A 107 8.85 -23.60 -4.85
N ALA A 108 9.51 -23.86 -3.71
CA ALA A 108 9.94 -22.83 -2.78
C ALA A 108 10.98 -21.89 -3.42
N SER A 109 11.94 -22.44 -4.17
CA SER A 109 12.96 -21.65 -4.86
C SER A 109 12.36 -20.77 -5.96
N ALA A 110 11.41 -21.29 -6.74
CA ALA A 110 10.67 -20.54 -7.74
C ALA A 110 9.84 -19.41 -7.11
N GLY A 111 9.16 -19.70 -5.99
CA GLY A 111 8.44 -18.69 -5.23
C GLY A 111 9.36 -17.59 -4.70
N TRP A 112 10.54 -17.95 -4.20
CA TRP A 112 11.54 -17.00 -3.70
C TRP A 112 12.07 -16.08 -4.80
N GLN A 113 12.32 -16.62 -6.00
CA GLN A 113 12.77 -15.84 -7.17
C GLN A 113 11.73 -14.80 -7.63
N ILE A 114 10.45 -14.98 -7.32
CA ILE A 114 9.40 -14.01 -7.61
C ILE A 114 9.21 -13.05 -6.45
N LEU A 115 9.10 -13.59 -5.23
CA LEU A 115 8.78 -12.83 -4.03
C LEU A 115 9.88 -11.83 -3.68
N CYS A 116 11.17 -12.20 -3.81
CA CYS A 116 12.28 -11.30 -3.50
C CYS A 116 12.31 -10.02 -4.34
N PRO A 117 12.32 -10.10 -5.70
CA PRO A 117 12.21 -8.91 -6.53
C PRO A 117 10.95 -8.10 -6.23
N LEU A 118 9.82 -8.77 -6.06
CA LEU A 118 8.53 -8.11 -5.81
C LEU A 118 8.57 -7.31 -4.50
N LEU A 119 9.09 -7.89 -3.41
CA LEU A 119 9.25 -7.21 -2.12
C LEU A 119 10.22 -6.04 -2.21
N LEU A 120 11.35 -6.20 -2.92
CA LEU A 120 12.32 -5.11 -3.10
C LEU A 120 11.72 -3.96 -3.90
N GLY A 121 11.08 -4.25 -5.03
CA GLY A 121 10.38 -3.23 -5.81
C GLY A 121 9.24 -2.60 -5.03
N GLY A 122 8.52 -3.36 -4.23
CA GLY A 122 7.51 -2.87 -3.29
C GLY A 122 8.07 -1.89 -2.28
N LEU A 123 9.21 -2.22 -1.67
CA LEU A 123 9.88 -1.38 -0.68
C LEU A 123 10.41 -0.07 -1.30
N ILE A 124 10.88 -0.11 -2.55
CA ILE A 124 11.35 1.07 -3.29
C ILE A 124 10.17 1.95 -3.72
N THR A 125 9.09 1.35 -4.22
CA THR A 125 7.93 2.09 -4.72
C THR A 125 7.04 2.64 -3.62
N ALA A 126 6.90 1.97 -2.48
CA ALA A 126 5.98 2.37 -1.42
C ALA A 126 6.22 3.79 -0.87
N PRO A 127 7.46 4.25 -0.58
CA PRO A 127 7.73 5.63 -0.17
C PRO A 127 7.28 6.68 -1.19
N LEU A 128 7.39 6.38 -2.50
CA LEU A 128 7.01 7.32 -3.56
C LEU A 128 5.52 7.67 -3.52
N PHE A 129 4.67 6.78 -3.03
CA PHE A 129 3.23 7.03 -2.86
C PHE A 129 2.88 7.46 -1.43
N ALA A 130 3.56 6.90 -0.42
CA ALA A 130 3.28 7.19 0.98
C ALA A 130 3.62 8.64 1.37
N VAL A 131 4.72 9.19 0.85
CA VAL A 131 5.15 10.57 1.17
C VAL A 131 4.17 11.61 0.61
N PRO A 132 3.75 11.58 -0.67
CA PRO A 132 2.69 12.45 -1.16
C PRO A 132 1.37 12.27 -0.40
N ALA A 133 0.99 11.03 -0.08
CA ALA A 133 -0.23 10.76 0.69
C ALA A 133 -0.21 11.46 2.05
N TYR A 134 0.92 11.43 2.76
CA TYR A 134 1.09 12.17 4.02
C TYR A 134 0.79 13.66 3.85
N PHE A 135 1.45 14.33 2.88
CA PHE A 135 1.32 15.77 2.71
C PHE A 135 -0.07 16.18 2.21
N ILE A 136 -0.65 15.42 1.28
CA ILE A 136 -2.01 15.66 0.78
C ILE A 136 -3.00 15.54 1.93
N THR A 137 -2.96 14.44 2.69
CA THR A 137 -3.87 14.23 3.81
C THR A 137 -3.69 15.27 4.91
N LEU A 138 -2.45 15.67 5.21
CA LEU A 138 -2.18 16.71 6.20
C LEU A 138 -2.79 18.04 5.79
N ARG A 139 -2.67 18.42 4.50
CA ARG A 139 -3.27 19.65 3.97
C ARG A 139 -4.79 19.59 4.03
N LEU A 140 -5.39 18.48 3.59
CA LEU A 140 -6.84 18.28 3.61
C LEU A 140 -7.40 18.31 5.04
N ALA A 141 -6.79 17.54 5.96
CA ALA A 141 -7.24 17.47 7.34
C ALA A 141 -7.11 18.80 8.08
N ARG A 142 -6.09 19.62 7.77
CA ARG A 142 -5.96 20.98 8.31
C ARG A 142 -6.99 21.94 7.73
N SER A 143 -7.25 21.87 6.42
CA SER A 143 -8.22 22.73 5.75
C SER A 143 -9.63 22.50 6.28
N LEU A 144 -10.04 21.25 6.45
CA LEU A 144 -11.39 20.92 6.94
C LEU A 144 -11.64 21.39 8.37
N ARG A 145 -10.62 21.39 9.22
CA ARG A 145 -10.73 21.91 10.59
C ARG A 145 -10.89 23.43 10.63
N ARG A 146 -10.19 24.16 9.75
CA ARG A 146 -10.33 25.61 9.63
C ARG A 146 -11.70 26.06 9.14
N THR A 147 -12.47 25.18 8.51
CA THR A 147 -13.83 25.49 8.02
C THR A 147 -14.91 25.17 9.07
N GLN A 148 -14.54 24.48 10.17
CA GLN A 148 -15.44 24.16 11.29
C GLN A 148 -15.27 25.08 12.51
N GLU A 149 -14.25 25.95 12.49
CA GLU A 149 -14.05 27.07 13.44
C GLU A 149 -14.61 28.36 12.84
#